data_AF-A0A193QIT7-F1
#
_entry.id   AF-A0A193QIT7-F1
#
_cell.length_a   1.000
_cell.length_b   1.000
_cell.length_c   1.000
_cell.angle_alpha   90.00
_cell.angle_beta   90.00
_cell.angle_gamma   90.00
#
_symmetry.space_group_name_H-M   'P 1'
#
loop_
_entity.id
_entity.type
_entity.pdbx_description
1 polymer ?
#
loop_
_entity_poly.entity_id
_entity_poly.type
_entity_poly.pdbx_seq_one_letter_code
_entity_poly.pdbx_strand_id
1 'polypeptide(L)'
;MFARTPIAKEFRKWVLDILDREVGQPVYQPEAPARFTRIDTTRNLARLVWCITHGFRFEQAWTNAVYYSLRDVTGTPSPMPFEAQHIPLLAEECRCIYYVTEPLRETIHEAEKQTLKRILRKREDVHTVLADIQRLFENCHRQQQRGVEDRLDHWHEDEVKHFLTRH
;
A
#
# COMPACT_ATOMS: atom_id res chain seq x y z
N MET A 1 -44.77 -25.45 -10.43
CA MET A 1 -46.22 -25.71 -10.66
C MET A 1 -47.14 -25.12 -9.57
N PHE A 2 -46.70 -24.89 -8.33
CA PHE A 2 -47.55 -24.45 -7.21
C PHE A 2 -47.75 -22.92 -7.03
N ALA A 3 -46.92 -22.07 -7.64
CA ALA A 3 -46.97 -20.61 -7.42
C ALA A 3 -48.17 -19.88 -8.07
N ARG A 4 -48.92 -20.56 -8.94
CA ARG A 4 -50.06 -19.98 -9.68
C ARG A 4 -51.42 -20.37 -9.13
N THR A 5 -51.46 -21.21 -8.09
CA THR A 5 -52.72 -21.62 -7.46
C THR A 5 -53.31 -20.46 -6.66
N PRO A 6 -54.65 -20.37 -6.54
CA PRO A 6 -55.30 -19.31 -5.78
C PRO A 6 -54.85 -19.29 -4.31
N ILE A 7 -54.69 -20.47 -3.69
CA ILE A 7 -54.17 -20.64 -2.33
C ILE A 7 -52.77 -20.04 -2.15
N ALA A 8 -51.86 -20.19 -3.12
CA ALA A 8 -50.52 -19.62 -3.01
C ALA A 8 -50.54 -18.08 -3.06
N LYS A 9 -51.50 -17.49 -3.77
CA LYS A 9 -51.67 -16.02 -3.83
C LYS A 9 -52.24 -15.47 -2.54
N GLU A 10 -53.22 -16.14 -1.96
CA GLU A 10 -53.79 -15.75 -0.65
C GLU A 10 -52.77 -15.89 0.47
N PHE A 11 -52.01 -16.98 0.49
CA PHE A 11 -50.93 -17.17 1.45
C PHE A 11 -49.87 -16.08 1.33
N ARG A 12 -49.45 -15.72 0.11
CA ARG A 12 -48.49 -14.64 -0.12
C ARG A 12 -49.00 -13.29 0.38
N LYS A 13 -50.27 -12.97 0.12
CA LYS A 13 -50.89 -11.72 0.58
C LYS A 13 -50.96 -11.68 2.11
N TRP A 14 -51.38 -12.79 2.73
CA TRP A 14 -51.44 -12.91 4.18
C TRP A 14 -50.06 -12.75 4.84
N VAL A 15 -49.01 -13.34 4.28
CA VAL A 15 -47.63 -13.16 4.77
C VAL A 15 -47.18 -11.70 4.65
N LEU A 16 -47.48 -11.02 3.54
CA LEU A 16 -47.12 -9.62 3.36
C LEU A 16 -47.89 -8.70 4.32
N ASP A 17 -49.18 -8.94 4.53
CA ASP A 17 -50.00 -8.17 5.49
C ASP A 17 -49.50 -8.36 6.94
N ILE A 18 -49.00 -9.55 7.29
CA ILE A 18 -48.35 -9.80 8.59
C ILE A 18 -46.99 -9.10 8.68
N LEU A 19 -46.19 -9.16 7.62
CA LEU A 19 -44.89 -8.49 7.59
C LEU A 19 -45.04 -6.98 7.71
N ASP A 20 -45.99 -6.35 7.02
CA ASP A 20 -46.26 -4.91 7.12
C ASP A 20 -46.79 -4.51 8.52
N ARG A 21 -47.43 -5.45 9.22
CA ARG A 21 -47.98 -5.22 10.57
C ARG A 21 -46.95 -5.39 11.68
N GLU A 22 -46.06 -6.37 11.55
CA GLU A 22 -45.01 -6.69 12.54
C GLU A 22 -43.72 -5.90 12.30
N VAL A 23 -43.40 -5.61 11.04
CA VAL A 23 -42.29 -4.75 10.63
C VAL A 23 -42.86 -3.36 10.43
N GLY A 24 -43.09 -2.64 11.53
CA GLY A 24 -43.50 -1.24 11.48
C GLY A 24 -42.60 -0.40 10.55
N GLN A 25 -43.11 0.76 10.11
CA GLN A 25 -42.41 1.66 9.17
C GLN A 25 -40.91 1.75 9.50
N PRO A 26 -40.01 1.61 8.51
CA PRO A 26 -38.58 1.58 8.76
C PRO A 26 -38.19 2.85 9.53
N VAL A 27 -37.86 2.68 10.80
CA VAL A 27 -37.28 3.75 11.61
C VAL A 27 -35.98 4.10 10.90
N TYR A 28 -35.89 5.32 10.37
CA TYR A 28 -34.65 5.87 9.85
C TYR A 28 -33.62 5.81 10.99
N GLN A 29 -32.80 4.77 10.98
CA GLN A 29 -31.58 4.75 11.76
C GLN A 29 -30.68 5.80 11.12
N PRO A 30 -30.16 6.79 11.88
CA PRO A 30 -29.14 7.68 11.34
C PRO A 30 -28.04 6.79 10.79
N GLU A 31 -27.67 7.05 9.53
CA GLU A 31 -26.68 6.28 8.78
C GLU A 31 -25.51 5.94 9.70
N ALA A 32 -25.24 4.64 9.88
CA ALA A 32 -24.02 4.20 10.53
C ALA A 32 -22.86 4.99 9.89
N PRO A 33 -21.95 5.60 10.69
CA PRO A 33 -20.88 6.43 10.15
C PRO A 33 -20.22 5.67 9.02
N ALA A 34 -20.17 6.31 7.84
CA ALA A 34 -19.82 5.69 6.57
C ALA A 34 -18.75 4.62 6.77
N ARG A 35 -19.14 3.35 6.55
CA ARG A 35 -18.20 2.24 6.59
C ARG A 35 -17.17 2.51 5.50
N PHE A 36 -16.00 3.03 5.88
CA PHE A 36 -14.78 3.00 5.08
C PHE A 36 -14.67 1.58 4.53
N THR A 37 -14.83 1.39 3.22
CA THR A 37 -14.87 0.05 2.67
C THR A 37 -13.48 -0.55 2.87
N ARG A 38 -13.37 -1.52 3.78
CA ARG A 38 -12.17 -2.33 4.09
C ARG A 38 -11.39 -2.79 2.84
N ILE A 39 -12.09 -2.91 1.71
CA ILE A 39 -11.57 -3.27 0.38
C ILE A 39 -10.70 -2.15 -0.21
N ASP A 40 -11.11 -0.90 -0.05
CA ASP A 40 -10.45 0.28 -0.62
C ASP A 40 -9.14 0.56 0.12
N THR A 41 -9.11 0.49 1.45
CA THR A 41 -7.86 0.62 2.24
C THR A 41 -6.87 -0.48 1.90
N THR A 42 -7.33 -1.73 1.76
CA THR A 42 -6.46 -2.86 1.42
C THR A 42 -5.87 -2.71 0.01
N ARG A 43 -6.68 -2.24 -0.96
CA ARG A 43 -6.22 -2.04 -2.34
C ARG A 43 -5.30 -0.83 -2.48
N ASN A 44 -5.61 0.28 -1.81
CA ASN A 44 -4.79 1.48 -1.83
C ASN A 44 -3.45 1.24 -1.11
N LEU A 45 -3.47 0.53 0.02
CA LEU A 45 -2.24 0.11 0.70
C LEU A 45 -1.43 -0.86 -0.16
N ALA A 46 -2.06 -1.85 -0.79
CA ALA A 46 -1.37 -2.76 -1.70
C ALA A 46 -0.70 -2.02 -2.87
N ARG A 47 -1.30 -0.94 -3.37
CA ARG A 47 -0.68 -0.06 -4.37
C ARG A 47 0.53 0.68 -3.81
N LEU A 48 0.45 1.25 -2.61
CA LEU A 48 1.60 1.89 -1.97
C LEU A 48 2.75 0.91 -1.76
N VAL A 49 2.46 -0.27 -1.23
CA VAL A 49 3.44 -1.34 -1.05
C VAL A 49 4.05 -1.72 -2.40
N TRP A 50 3.23 -1.88 -3.45
CA TRP A 50 3.75 -2.15 -4.79
C TRP A 50 4.68 -1.04 -5.28
N CYS A 51 4.31 0.24 -5.15
CA CYS A 51 5.18 1.36 -5.53
C CYS A 51 6.52 1.35 -4.77
N ILE A 52 6.53 0.95 -3.50
CA ILE A 52 7.74 0.81 -2.69
C ILE A 52 8.61 -0.36 -3.19
N THR A 53 8.00 -1.51 -3.45
CA THR A 53 8.75 -2.76 -3.66
C THR A 53 9.05 -3.04 -5.13
N HIS A 54 8.35 -2.39 -6.05
CA HIS A 54 8.49 -2.63 -7.47
C HIS A 54 9.88 -2.19 -7.97
N GLY A 55 10.49 -3.04 -8.79
CA GLY A 55 11.83 -2.80 -9.32
C GLY A 55 12.98 -3.39 -8.49
N PHE A 56 12.71 -3.87 -7.27
CA PHE A 56 13.69 -4.69 -6.54
C PHE A 56 13.66 -6.14 -7.01
N ARG A 57 14.85 -6.77 -7.09
CA ARG A 57 14.97 -8.17 -7.55
C ARG A 57 14.24 -9.18 -6.67
N PHE A 58 14.15 -8.91 -5.37
CA PHE A 58 13.49 -9.78 -4.39
C PHE A 58 12.12 -9.24 -3.99
N GLU A 59 11.27 -8.92 -4.97
CA GLU A 59 9.98 -8.24 -4.78
C GLU A 59 9.12 -8.88 -3.68
N GLN A 60 9.01 -10.21 -3.64
CA GLN A 60 8.20 -10.90 -2.64
C GLN A 60 8.77 -10.75 -1.21
N ALA A 61 10.10 -10.80 -1.07
CA ALA A 61 10.75 -10.63 0.23
C ALA A 61 10.59 -9.19 0.73
N TRP A 62 10.75 -8.20 -0.17
CA TRP A 62 10.47 -6.80 0.12
C TRP A 62 9.02 -6.57 0.52
N THR A 63 8.07 -7.15 -0.22
CA THR A 63 6.63 -7.07 0.08
C THR A 63 6.34 -7.61 1.49
N ASN A 64 6.88 -8.79 1.82
CA ASN A 64 6.71 -9.38 3.14
C ASN A 64 7.35 -8.52 4.25
N ALA A 65 8.53 -7.95 4.01
CA ALA A 65 9.22 -7.08 4.96
C ALA A 65 8.46 -5.76 5.20
N VAL A 66 7.94 -5.13 4.15
CA VAL A 66 7.11 -3.92 4.26
C VAL A 66 5.86 -4.22 5.08
N TYR A 67 5.15 -5.30 4.75
CA TYR A 67 3.97 -5.73 5.53
C TYR A 67 4.27 -6.15 6.97
N TYR A 68 5.49 -6.59 7.25
CA TYR A 68 5.96 -6.84 8.61
C TYR A 68 6.14 -5.51 9.36
N SER A 69 6.86 -4.55 8.77
CA SER A 69 7.08 -3.22 9.34
C SER A 69 5.75 -2.50 9.63
N LEU A 70 4.84 -2.50 8.65
CA LEU A 70 3.51 -1.91 8.81
C LEU A 70 2.70 -2.54 9.95
N ARG A 71 2.87 -3.84 10.21
CA ARG A 71 2.18 -4.52 11.32
C ARG A 71 2.82 -4.26 12.67
N ASP A 72 4.13 -4.07 12.70
CA ASP A 72 4.87 -3.72 13.91
C ASP A 72 4.41 -2.37 14.46
N VAL A 73 4.30 -1.36 13.58
CA VAL A 73 3.86 0.00 13.96
C VAL A 73 2.37 0.08 14.32
N THR A 74 1.50 -0.75 13.71
CA THR A 74 0.07 -0.77 14.03
C THR A 74 -0.30 -1.71 15.17
N GLY A 75 0.63 -2.57 15.61
CA GLY A 75 0.36 -3.62 16.60
C GLY A 75 -0.68 -4.65 16.14
N THR A 76 -0.96 -4.76 14.84
CA THR A 76 -1.97 -5.69 14.30
C THR A 76 -1.30 -6.99 13.87
N PRO A 77 -1.41 -8.08 14.63
CA PRO A 77 -0.81 -9.35 14.24
C PRO A 77 -1.51 -9.92 13.00
N SER A 78 -0.76 -10.62 12.15
CA SER A 78 -1.37 -11.44 11.09
C SER A 78 -2.26 -12.52 11.75
N PRO A 79 -3.50 -12.76 11.31
CA PRO A 79 -4.14 -12.33 10.05
C PRO A 79 -5.12 -11.14 10.20
N MET A 80 -5.02 -10.35 11.25
CA MET A 80 -5.98 -9.26 11.51
C MET A 80 -5.89 -8.17 10.41
N PRO A 81 -7.05 -7.66 9.95
CA PRO A 81 -7.09 -6.58 8.97
C PRO A 81 -6.68 -5.24 9.59
N PHE A 82 -6.17 -4.33 8.77
CA PHE A 82 -6.00 -2.94 9.17
C PHE A 82 -7.35 -2.22 9.27
N GLU A 83 -7.42 -1.25 10.18
CA GLU A 83 -8.60 -0.43 10.46
C GLU A 83 -8.35 1.02 10.03
N ALA A 84 -9.41 1.80 9.87
CA ALA A 84 -9.30 3.21 9.45
C ALA A 84 -8.45 4.05 10.44
N GLN A 85 -8.46 3.71 11.72
CA GLN A 85 -7.63 4.38 12.73
C GLN A 85 -6.12 4.19 12.50
N HIS A 86 -5.71 3.16 11.74
CA HIS A 86 -4.30 2.88 11.45
C HIS A 86 -3.78 3.63 10.23
N ILE A 87 -4.65 4.25 9.43
CA ILE A 87 -4.29 5.03 8.23
C ILE A 87 -3.12 6.00 8.46
N PRO A 88 -3.13 6.86 9.49
CA PRO A 88 -2.02 7.80 9.70
C PRO A 88 -0.70 7.09 10.03
N LEU A 89 -0.74 5.99 10.80
CA LEU A 89 0.44 5.19 11.13
C LEU A 89 1.01 4.48 9.90
N LEU A 90 0.13 3.90 9.08
CA LEU A 90 0.51 3.26 7.82
C LEU A 90 1.14 4.26 6.84
N ALA A 91 0.56 5.46 6.75
CA ALA A 91 1.07 6.52 5.88
C ALA A 91 2.48 6.97 6.31
N GLU A 92 2.68 7.17 7.62
CA GLU A 92 3.99 7.57 8.15
C GLU A 92 5.04 6.49 7.94
N GLU A 93 4.71 5.23 8.23
CA GLU A 93 5.65 4.13 8.02
C GLU A 93 5.97 3.93 6.52
N CYS A 94 5.00 4.14 5.62
CA CYS A 94 5.29 4.16 4.18
C CYS A 94 6.31 5.25 3.83
N ARG A 95 6.25 6.44 4.45
CA ARG A 95 7.26 7.50 4.23
C ARG A 95 8.64 7.08 4.74
N CYS A 96 8.71 6.52 5.95
CA CYS A 96 9.96 5.98 6.51
C CYS A 96 10.59 4.93 5.59
N ILE A 97 9.77 4.05 5.02
CA ILE A 97 10.25 3.02 4.10
C ILE A 97 10.73 3.65 2.78
N TYR A 98 9.96 4.57 2.19
CA TYR A 98 10.36 5.28 0.95
C TYR A 98 11.70 5.97 1.10
N TYR A 99 11.90 6.63 2.23
CA TYR A 99 13.15 7.30 2.57
C TYR A 99 14.38 6.37 2.48
N VAL A 100 14.21 5.09 2.82
CA VAL A 100 15.28 4.10 2.77
C VAL A 100 15.40 3.47 1.38
N THR A 101 14.27 3.15 0.75
CA THR A 101 14.25 2.40 -0.51
C THR A 101 14.69 3.24 -1.71
N GLU A 102 14.41 4.53 -1.71
CA GLU A 102 14.70 5.42 -2.84
C GLU A 102 16.21 5.57 -3.12
N PRO A 103 17.07 5.93 -2.14
CA PRO A 103 18.51 6.01 -2.35
C PRO A 103 19.13 4.67 -2.75
N LEU A 104 18.60 3.58 -2.20
CA LEU A 104 19.03 2.23 -2.57
C LEU A 104 18.73 1.96 -4.05
N ARG A 105 17.54 2.31 -4.52
CA ARG A 105 17.11 2.14 -5.92
C ARG A 105 17.98 2.97 -6.87
N GLU A 106 18.23 4.24 -6.55
CA GLU A 106 19.11 5.10 -7.34
C GLU A 106 20.53 4.54 -7.42
N THR A 107 21.06 4.06 -6.29
CA THR A 107 22.43 3.54 -6.24
C THR A 107 22.57 2.23 -7.02
N ILE A 108 21.58 1.33 -6.93
CA ILE A 108 21.53 0.11 -7.76
C ILE A 108 21.53 0.50 -9.24
N HIS A 109 20.68 1.45 -9.64
CA HIS A 109 20.57 1.88 -11.03
C HIS A 109 21.89 2.47 -11.56
N GLU A 110 22.54 3.33 -10.79
CA GLU A 110 23.81 3.92 -11.20
C GLU A 110 24.93 2.87 -11.21
N ALA A 111 24.97 1.94 -10.25
CA ALA A 111 25.91 0.83 -10.27
C ALA A 111 25.77 -0.02 -11.54
N GLU A 112 24.54 -0.42 -11.90
CA GLU A 112 24.27 -1.17 -13.13
C GLU A 112 24.76 -0.40 -14.37
N LYS A 113 24.45 0.89 -14.45
CA LYS A 113 24.88 1.75 -15.55
C LYS A 113 26.40 1.88 -15.65
N GLN A 114 27.12 2.01 -14.54
CA GLN A 114 28.57 2.06 -14.51
C GLN A 114 29.19 0.73 -14.96
N THR A 115 28.66 -0.40 -14.48
CA THR A 115 29.06 -1.73 -14.93
C THR A 115 28.86 -1.90 -16.45
N LEU A 116 27.69 -1.54 -16.98
CA LEU A 116 27.41 -1.62 -18.42
C LEU A 116 28.35 -0.73 -19.24
N LYS A 117 28.57 0.52 -18.81
CA LYS A 117 29.33 1.50 -19.59
C LYS A 117 30.84 1.29 -19.51
N ARG A 118 31.38 1.04 -18.31
CA ARG A 118 32.83 1.01 -18.08
C ARG A 118 33.40 -0.40 -18.25
N ILE A 119 32.71 -1.41 -17.73
CA ILE A 119 33.20 -2.80 -17.83
C ILE A 119 32.81 -3.42 -19.17
N LEU A 120 31.51 -3.43 -19.52
CA LEU A 120 31.07 -4.15 -20.72
C LEU A 120 31.42 -3.42 -22.02
N ARG A 121 31.27 -2.09 -22.09
CA ARG A 121 31.55 -1.33 -23.33
C ARG A 121 33.01 -0.88 -23.44
N LYS A 122 33.60 -0.35 -22.37
CA LYS A 122 34.96 0.22 -22.39
C LYS A 122 36.06 -0.75 -21.95
N ARG A 123 35.72 -1.93 -21.43
CA ARG A 123 36.69 -2.95 -20.95
C ARG A 123 37.68 -2.39 -19.93
N GLU A 124 37.23 -1.46 -19.09
CA GLU A 124 38.02 -0.95 -17.99
C GLU A 124 38.28 -2.06 -16.95
N ASP A 125 39.32 -1.90 -16.14
CA ASP A 125 39.66 -2.83 -15.07
C ASP A 125 38.50 -2.97 -14.07
N VAL A 126 38.08 -4.22 -13.84
CA VAL A 126 36.91 -4.55 -13.03
C VAL A 126 37.10 -4.11 -11.58
N HIS A 127 38.30 -4.29 -11.03
CA HIS A 127 38.57 -3.96 -9.63
C HIS A 127 38.46 -2.46 -9.37
N THR A 128 38.94 -1.64 -10.31
CA THR A 128 38.84 -0.18 -10.24
C THR A 128 37.38 0.28 -10.29
N VAL A 129 36.58 -0.26 -11.22
CA VAL A 129 35.17 0.13 -11.35
C VAL A 129 34.34 -0.33 -10.15
N LEU A 130 34.62 -1.52 -9.59
CA LEU A 130 33.95 -2.00 -8.39
C LEU A 130 34.28 -1.14 -7.16
N ALA A 131 35.54 -0.71 -7.00
CA ALA A 131 35.93 0.20 -5.92
C ALA A 131 35.24 1.57 -6.05
N ASP A 132 35.08 2.09 -7.26
CA ASP A 132 34.32 3.32 -7.51
C ASP A 132 32.84 3.15 -7.16
N ILE A 133 32.24 2.02 -7.52
CA ILE A 133 30.85 1.69 -7.15
C ILE A 133 30.70 1.62 -5.62
N GLN A 134 31.62 0.97 -4.91
CA GLN A 134 31.61 0.92 -3.43
C GLN A 134 31.67 2.33 -2.81
N ARG A 135 32.52 3.21 -3.35
CA ARG A 135 32.58 4.61 -2.93
C ARG A 135 31.29 5.37 -3.21
N LEU A 136 30.58 5.07 -4.31
CA LEU A 136 29.26 5.65 -4.58
C LEU A 136 28.26 5.28 -3.48
N PHE A 137 28.25 4.03 -3.01
CA PHE A 137 27.40 3.62 -1.87
C PHE A 137 27.75 4.39 -0.58
N GLU A 138 29.03 4.51 -0.25
CA GLU A 138 29.50 5.25 0.94
C GLU A 138 29.16 6.76 0.87
N ASN A 139 29.19 7.34 -0.32
CA ASN A 139 28.86 8.74 -0.55
C ASN A 139 27.35 9.00 -0.55
N CYS A 140 26.56 8.08 -1.12
CA CYS A 140 25.10 8.14 -1.08
C CYS A 140 24.61 8.19 0.37
N HIS A 141 25.15 7.32 1.25
CA HIS A 141 24.84 7.32 2.67
C HIS A 141 25.13 8.67 3.35
N ARG A 142 26.26 9.31 3.03
CA ARG A 142 26.65 10.63 3.56
C ARG A 142 25.83 11.78 2.99
N GLN A 143 25.40 11.67 1.73
CA GLN A 143 24.60 12.70 1.06
C GLN A 143 23.13 12.64 1.51
N GLN A 144 22.61 11.44 1.81
CA GLN A 144 21.31 11.24 2.45
C GLN A 144 21.25 11.92 3.82
N GLN A 145 22.30 11.87 4.63
CA GLN A 145 22.34 12.62 5.91
C GLN A 145 22.26 14.15 5.75
N ARG A 146 22.51 14.71 4.56
CA ARG A 146 22.61 16.17 4.32
C ARG A 146 21.55 16.77 3.41
N GLY A 147 20.93 16.00 2.52
CA GLY A 147 20.06 16.51 1.44
C GLY A 147 18.63 15.98 1.44
N VAL A 148 18.20 15.40 2.56
CA VAL A 148 16.96 14.65 2.67
C VAL A 148 15.69 15.47 2.63
N GLU A 149 15.78 16.75 2.95
CA GLU A 149 14.64 17.65 3.10
C GLU A 149 14.13 18.26 1.78
N ASP A 150 14.75 17.96 0.62
CA ASP A 150 14.52 18.76 -0.61
C ASP A 150 14.23 17.93 -1.88
N ARG A 151 14.43 16.60 -1.86
CA ARG A 151 14.26 15.73 -3.05
C ARG A 151 13.22 14.61 -2.90
N LEU A 152 12.92 14.18 -1.69
CA LEU A 152 12.02 13.05 -1.43
C LEU A 152 10.54 13.45 -1.39
N ASP A 153 10.23 14.74 -1.41
CA ASP A 153 8.91 15.17 -0.97
C ASP A 153 7.83 15.05 -2.05
N HIS A 154 8.07 15.45 -3.29
CA HIS A 154 6.91 15.71 -4.17
C HIS A 154 6.13 14.44 -4.58
N TRP A 155 6.77 13.42 -5.16
CA TRP A 155 6.02 12.26 -5.69
C TRP A 155 5.54 11.30 -4.59
N HIS A 156 6.37 11.05 -3.58
CA HIS A 156 6.00 10.17 -2.46
C HIS A 156 4.97 10.84 -1.56
N GLU A 157 5.09 12.14 -1.30
CA GLU A 157 4.01 12.84 -0.61
C GLU A 157 2.75 12.86 -1.45
N ASP A 158 2.80 12.95 -2.78
CA ASP A 158 1.58 12.90 -3.59
C ASP A 158 0.88 11.53 -3.48
N GLU A 159 1.60 10.41 -3.58
CA GLU A 159 1.00 9.07 -3.40
C GLU A 159 0.51 8.85 -1.95
N VAL A 160 1.23 9.35 -0.94
CA VAL A 160 0.80 9.27 0.46
C VAL A 160 -0.36 10.23 0.76
N LYS A 161 -0.38 11.43 0.18
CA LYS A 161 -1.52 12.37 0.25
C LYS A 161 -2.72 11.80 -0.46
N HIS A 162 -2.53 11.12 -1.60
CA HIS A 162 -3.60 10.42 -2.31
C HIS A 162 -4.17 9.28 -1.49
N PHE A 163 -3.33 8.53 -0.76
CA PHE A 163 -3.78 7.57 0.23
C PHE A 163 -4.64 8.29 1.28
N LEU A 164 -4.09 9.30 1.97
CA LEU A 164 -4.78 10.08 3.00
C LEU A 164 -6.12 10.71 2.57
N THR A 165 -6.25 11.13 1.30
CA THR A 165 -7.43 11.86 0.77
C THR A 165 -8.54 10.92 0.27
N ARG A 166 -8.23 9.68 -0.10
CA ARG A 166 -9.22 8.68 -0.57
C ARG A 166 -9.75 7.79 0.56
N HIS A 167 -9.59 8.22 1.80
CA HIS A 167 -10.16 7.59 2.97
C HIS A 167 -11.43 8.32 3.37
#